data_AF-A0A8K0KA39-F1
#
_entry.id   AF-A0A8K0KA39-F1
#
_cell.length_a   1.000
_cell.length_b   1.000
_cell.length_c   1.000
_cell.angle_alpha   90.00
_cell.angle_beta   90.00
_cell.angle_gamma   90.00
#
_symmetry.space_group_name_H-M   'P 1'
#
loop_
_entity.id
_entity.type
_entity.pdbx_description
1 polymer ?
#
loop_
_entity_poly.entity_id
_entity_poly.type
_entity_poly.pdbx_seq_one_letter_code
_entity_poly.pdbx_strand_id
1 'polypeptide(L)'
;MDGLWKHCQLLGSNSILGISELRSNHTAEYLRNVIQGLCKEWYIDLNKVVAVVTDNGILSKVSDVQAIIGKVKTIVTFFKHSVVASDKLRQLQIDHGIAANDVLKLKKDVHTRWNSTYFIIDRLIALSHYVVSVLLQNPYSPPMLSGYELDVLR
;
A
#
# COMPACT_ATOMS: atom_id res chain seq x y z
N MET A 1 -39.80 -1.73 9.09
CA MET A 1 -39.61 -1.86 7.62
C MET A 1 -38.26 -2.49 7.45
N ASP A 2 -38.27 -3.80 7.62
CA ASP A 2 -37.11 -4.65 7.82
C ASP A 2 -36.79 -5.40 6.55
N GLY A 3 -35.49 -5.49 6.26
CA GLY A 3 -34.92 -6.53 5.42
C GLY A 3 -35.00 -6.28 3.93
N LEU A 4 -33.89 -5.82 3.33
CA LEU A 4 -33.63 -6.07 1.90
C LEU A 4 -32.14 -6.07 1.47
N TRP A 5 -31.17 -6.29 2.37
CA TRP A 5 -29.74 -6.34 1.96
C TRP A 5 -28.86 -7.36 2.73
N LYS A 6 -29.39 -8.50 3.20
CA LYS A 6 -28.60 -9.46 4.01
C LYS A 6 -28.10 -10.70 3.27
N HIS A 7 -27.70 -10.58 2.01
CA HIS A 7 -26.90 -11.64 1.39
C HIS A 7 -25.94 -11.11 0.33
N CYS A 8 -24.71 -10.81 0.75
CA CYS A 8 -23.59 -10.71 -0.18
C CYS A 8 -22.46 -11.57 0.39
N GLN A 9 -22.25 -12.73 -0.23
CA GLN A 9 -21.15 -13.63 0.08
C GLN A 9 -19.90 -13.06 -0.57
N LEU A 10 -19.09 -12.33 0.21
CA LEU A 10 -17.93 -11.58 -0.31
C LEU A 10 -16.68 -12.47 -0.31
N LEU A 11 -16.47 -13.16 -1.43
CA LEU A 11 -15.16 -13.70 -1.80
C LEU A 11 -14.38 -12.60 -2.55
N GLY A 12 -13.52 -11.87 -1.84
CA GLY A 12 -12.50 -11.01 -2.46
C GLY A 12 -12.95 -9.63 -2.97
N SER A 13 -14.09 -9.11 -2.54
CA SER A 13 -14.65 -7.83 -3.05
C SER A 13 -14.64 -6.71 -2.00
N ASN A 14 -14.34 -5.48 -2.44
CA ASN A 14 -14.53 -4.28 -1.61
C ASN A 14 -16.02 -4.08 -1.30
N SER A 15 -16.37 -3.80 -0.05
CA SER A 15 -17.76 -3.61 0.37
C SER A 15 -17.87 -2.57 1.47
N ILE A 16 -18.98 -1.83 1.44
CA ILE A 16 -19.32 -0.84 2.46
C ILE A 16 -20.14 -1.56 3.54
N LEU A 17 -19.60 -1.63 4.75
CA LEU A 17 -20.27 -2.26 5.89
C LEU A 17 -21.32 -1.33 6.52
N GLY A 18 -21.09 -0.02 6.52
CA GLY A 18 -22.07 0.92 7.09
C GLY A 18 -21.65 2.37 6.94
N ILE A 19 -22.63 3.25 7.11
CA ILE A 19 -22.43 4.69 7.19
C ILE A 19 -23.04 5.13 8.53
N SER A 20 -22.22 5.73 9.38
CA SER A 20 -22.66 6.24 10.68
C SER A 20 -22.37 7.74 10.76
N GLU A 21 -23.41 8.52 11.06
CA GLU A 21 -23.26 9.94 11.35
C GLU A 21 -22.61 10.11 12.74
N LEU A 22 -21.50 10.83 12.80
CA LEU A 22 -20.79 11.09 14.06
C LEU A 22 -21.33 12.39 14.66
N ARG A 23 -21.95 12.30 15.85
CA ARG A 23 -22.65 13.43 16.49
C ARG A 23 -21.92 14.06 17.68
N SER A 24 -20.85 13.43 18.14
CA SER A 24 -20.01 13.94 19.23
C SER A 24 -18.59 14.24 18.72
N ASN A 25 -17.76 14.88 19.54
CA ASN A 25 -16.36 15.08 19.23
C ASN A 25 -15.68 13.74 18.88
N HIS A 26 -14.95 13.68 17.75
CA HIS A 26 -14.34 12.47 17.20
C HIS A 26 -13.13 12.00 18.02
N THR A 27 -13.36 11.60 19.28
CA THR A 27 -12.33 11.00 20.14
C THR A 27 -12.04 9.57 19.69
N ALA A 28 -10.82 9.09 19.97
CA ALA A 28 -10.44 7.71 19.64
C ALA A 28 -11.35 6.66 20.31
N GLU A 29 -11.82 6.94 21.54
CA GLU A 29 -12.74 6.08 22.27
C GLU A 29 -14.12 6.04 21.63
N TYR A 30 -14.64 7.19 21.20
CA TYR A 30 -15.93 7.26 20.51
C TYR A 30 -15.90 6.52 19.17
N LEU A 31 -14.86 6.76 18.35
CA LEU A 31 -14.68 6.05 17.07
C LEU A 31 -14.53 4.54 17.27
N ARG A 32 -13.81 4.10 18.31
CA ARG A 32 -13.70 2.69 18.68
C ARG A 32 -15.09 2.08 18.93
N ASN A 33 -15.92 2.75 19.73
CA ASN A 33 -17.24 2.23 20.05
C ASN A 33 -18.15 2.13 18.82
N VAL A 34 -18.09 3.12 17.92
CA VAL A 34 -18.83 3.10 16.65
C VAL A 34 -18.38 1.94 15.76
N ILE A 35 -17.07 1.78 15.55
CA ILE A 35 -16.51 0.70 14.71
C ILE A 35 -16.82 -0.68 15.32
N GLN A 36 -16.67 -0.84 16.64
CA GLN A 36 -17.01 -2.08 17.34
C GLN A 36 -18.50 -2.41 17.23
N GLY A 37 -19.38 -1.39 17.28
CA GLY A 37 -20.81 -1.54 17.02
C GLY A 37 -21.08 -2.11 15.63
N LEU A 38 -20.46 -1.53 14.60
CA LEU A 38 -20.58 -2.00 13.21
C LEU A 38 -20.04 -3.43 13.04
N CYS A 39 -18.85 -3.74 13.58
CA CYS A 39 -18.32 -5.10 13.51
C CYS A 39 -19.26 -6.12 14.17
N LYS A 40 -19.84 -5.80 15.34
CA LYS A 40 -20.82 -6.67 16.01
C LYS A 40 -22.10 -6.85 15.20
N GLU A 41 -22.62 -5.78 14.61
CA GLU A 41 -23.84 -5.83 13.77
C GLU A 41 -23.66 -6.77 12.57
N TRP A 42 -22.47 -6.78 11.99
CA TRP A 42 -22.11 -7.63 10.86
C TRP A 42 -21.53 -8.99 11.25
N TYR A 43 -21.56 -9.34 12.54
CA TYR A 43 -20.99 -10.59 13.07
C TYR A 43 -19.51 -10.78 12.70
N ILE A 44 -18.76 -9.67 12.57
CA ILE A 44 -17.33 -9.65 12.34
C ILE A 44 -16.63 -9.76 13.69
N ASP A 45 -15.94 -10.88 13.90
CA ASP A 45 -15.05 -11.05 15.04
C ASP A 45 -13.93 -10.00 15.00
N LEU A 46 -13.79 -9.23 16.08
CA LEU A 46 -12.75 -8.20 16.19
C LEU A 46 -11.34 -8.79 16.07
N ASN A 47 -11.14 -10.07 16.41
CA ASN A 47 -9.85 -10.76 16.24
C ASN A 47 -9.52 -11.01 14.75
N LYS A 48 -10.50 -10.92 13.86
CA LYS A 48 -10.30 -11.03 12.40
C LYS A 48 -10.07 -9.67 11.74
N VAL A 49 -10.21 -8.56 12.47
CA VAL A 49 -9.92 -7.23 11.96
C VAL A 49 -8.40 -7.01 12.01
N VAL A 50 -7.76 -7.05 10.85
CA VAL A 50 -6.30 -6.95 10.74
C VAL A 50 -5.82 -5.48 10.83
N ALA A 51 -6.53 -4.57 10.18
CA ALA A 51 -6.13 -3.16 10.12
C ALA A 51 -7.35 -2.23 10.02
N VAL A 52 -7.26 -1.07 10.66
CA VAL A 52 -8.20 0.05 10.51
C VAL A 52 -7.40 1.25 10.03
N VAL A 53 -7.73 1.74 8.83
CA VAL A 53 -7.03 2.88 8.22
C VAL A 53 -7.95 4.09 8.28
N THR A 54 -7.51 5.13 8.98
CA THR A 54 -8.17 6.45 8.97
C THR A 54 -7.37 7.40 8.09
N ASP A 55 -8.04 8.37 7.49
CA ASP A 55 -7.37 9.45 6.76
C ASP A 55 -6.45 10.27 7.68
N ASN A 56 -5.30 10.68 7.11
CA ASN A 56 -4.24 11.62 7.53
C ASN A 56 -3.79 11.78 9.01
N GLY A 57 -4.59 11.50 10.03
CA GLY A 57 -4.29 11.78 11.44
C GLY A 57 -3.51 10.69 12.18
N ILE A 58 -3.53 9.45 11.70
CA ILE A 58 -2.83 8.31 12.34
C ILE A 58 -1.57 7.93 11.56
N LEU A 59 -1.62 7.94 10.23
CA LEU A 59 -0.46 7.71 9.38
C LEU A 59 0.65 8.75 9.60
N SER A 60 0.30 10.00 9.97
CA SER A 60 1.27 11.04 10.37
C SER A 60 1.91 10.79 11.73
N LYS A 61 1.34 9.91 12.57
CA LYS A 61 1.84 9.57 13.90
C LYS A 61 2.71 8.31 13.92
N VAL A 62 2.69 7.51 12.83
CA VAL A 62 3.61 6.38 12.64
C VAL A 62 4.77 6.87 11.77
N SER A 63 5.67 7.65 12.38
CA SER A 63 6.82 8.28 11.73
C SER A 63 7.63 7.29 10.89
N ASP A 64 7.76 6.06 11.38
CA ASP A 64 8.62 5.04 10.79
C ASP A 64 8.05 4.54 9.46
N VAL A 65 6.74 4.32 9.39
CA VAL A 65 6.06 3.91 8.15
C VAL A 65 6.10 5.04 7.12
N GLN A 66 5.96 6.30 7.53
CA GLN A 66 6.11 7.45 6.63
C GLN A 66 7.53 7.56 6.08
N ALA A 67 8.54 7.32 6.91
CA ALA A 67 9.93 7.31 6.49
C ALA A 67 10.19 6.21 5.44
N ILE A 68 9.66 5.01 5.67
CA ILE A 68 9.76 3.88 4.72
C ILE A 68 9.07 4.23 3.40
N ILE A 69 7.84 4.77 3.45
CA ILE A 69 7.12 5.22 2.25
C ILE A 69 7.88 6.32 1.52
N GLY A 70 8.52 7.24 2.25
CA GLY A 70 9.40 8.26 1.68
C GLY A 70 10.55 7.64 0.88
N LYS A 71 11.22 6.62 1.43
CA LYS A 71 12.29 5.87 0.74
C LYS A 71 11.76 5.19 -0.53
N VAL A 72 10.61 4.52 -0.46
CA VAL A 72 9.93 3.92 -1.63
C VAL A 72 9.74 4.96 -2.73
N LYS A 73 9.20 6.14 -2.39
CA LYS A 73 8.97 7.22 -3.35
C LYS A 73 10.27 7.73 -3.96
N THR A 74 11.34 7.89 -3.16
CA THR A 74 12.67 8.30 -3.66
C THR A 74 13.24 7.29 -4.65
N ILE A 75 13.17 6.00 -4.34
CA ILE A 75 13.63 4.93 -5.25
C ILE A 75 12.84 4.99 -6.56
N VAL A 76 11.51 4.97 -6.49
CA VAL A 76 10.64 5.05 -7.68
C VAL A 76 10.94 6.30 -8.51
N THR A 77 11.16 7.44 -7.86
CA THR A 77 11.46 8.72 -8.50
C THR A 77 12.79 8.67 -9.25
N PHE A 78 13.84 8.10 -8.64
CA PHE A 78 15.13 7.87 -9.30
C PHE A 78 14.98 7.08 -10.61
N PHE A 79 14.24 5.96 -10.60
CA PHE A 79 13.99 5.19 -11.82
C PHE A 79 13.20 5.98 -12.87
N LYS A 80 12.25 6.82 -12.45
CA LYS A 80 11.46 7.65 -13.38
C LYS A 80 12.27 8.76 -14.04
N HIS A 81 13.32 9.25 -13.39
CA HIS A 81 14.21 10.26 -13.94
C HIS A 81 15.42 9.68 -14.69
N SER A 82 15.74 8.40 -14.48
CA SER A 82 16.86 7.75 -15.16
C SER A 82 16.38 6.74 -16.20
N VAL A 83 16.51 7.12 -17.47
CA VAL A 83 16.26 6.22 -18.62
C VAL A 83 17.17 4.99 -18.52
N VAL A 84 18.45 5.19 -18.22
CA VAL A 84 19.44 4.10 -18.07
C VAL A 84 19.03 3.10 -16.99
N ALA A 85 18.60 3.57 -15.81
CA ALA A 85 18.17 2.67 -14.74
C ALA A 85 16.87 1.93 -15.09
N SER A 86 15.93 2.62 -15.74
CA SER A 86 14.68 2.01 -16.23
C SER A 86 14.92 0.95 -17.31
N ASP A 87 15.83 1.21 -18.24
CA ASP A 87 16.19 0.25 -19.29
C ASP A 87 16.93 -0.95 -18.73
N LYS A 88 17.83 -0.73 -17.76
CA LYS A 88 18.50 -1.84 -17.07
C LYS A 88 17.52 -2.70 -16.29
N LEU A 89 16.55 -2.11 -15.61
CA LEU A 89 15.47 -2.84 -14.93
C LEU A 89 14.63 -3.67 -15.90
N ARG A 90 14.35 -3.13 -17.10
CA ARG A 90 13.68 -3.88 -18.17
C ARG A 90 14.54 -5.03 -18.67
N GLN A 91 15.83 -4.79 -18.92
CA GLN A 91 16.74 -5.80 -19.43
C GLN A 91 16.91 -6.96 -18.44
N LEU A 92 17.08 -6.66 -17.15
CA LEU A 92 17.20 -7.69 -16.11
C LEU A 92 15.97 -8.60 -16.07
N GLN A 93 14.76 -8.06 -16.23
CA GLN A 93 13.56 -8.90 -16.30
C GLN A 93 13.58 -9.82 -17.52
N ILE A 94 14.03 -9.34 -18.68
CA ILE A 94 14.15 -10.14 -19.91
C ILE A 94 15.22 -11.23 -19.76
N ASP A 95 16.37 -10.87 -19.16
CA ASP A 95 17.47 -11.80 -18.91
C ASP A 95 17.04 -12.96 -17.98
N HIS A 96 16.07 -12.71 -17.10
CA HIS A 96 15.45 -13.72 -16.23
C HIS A 96 14.24 -14.43 -16.88
N GLY A 97 14.05 -14.29 -18.19
CA GLY A 97 13.07 -15.03 -18.98
C GLY A 97 11.68 -14.40 -19.09
N ILE A 98 11.49 -13.15 -18.63
CA ILE A 98 10.22 -12.44 -18.82
C ILE A 98 10.14 -11.93 -20.25
N ALA A 99 9.03 -12.22 -20.94
CA ALA A 99 8.83 -11.73 -22.31
C ALA A 99 8.84 -10.20 -22.36
N ALA A 100 9.35 -9.64 -23.46
CA ALA A 100 9.52 -8.19 -23.61
C ALA A 100 8.21 -7.38 -23.56
N ASN A 101 7.05 -8.03 -23.68
CA ASN A 101 5.73 -7.41 -23.54
C ASN A 101 5.19 -7.46 -22.09
N ASP A 102 5.73 -8.36 -21.26
CA ASP A 102 5.24 -8.62 -19.90
C ASP A 102 6.12 -7.97 -18.81
N VAL A 103 7.23 -7.35 -19.21
CA VAL A 103 8.10 -6.58 -18.31
C VAL A 103 7.36 -5.46 -17.61
N LEU A 104 7.49 -5.43 -16.29
CA LEU A 104 6.82 -4.46 -15.45
C LEU A 104 7.68 -3.20 -15.29
N LYS A 105 7.00 -2.06 -15.26
CA LYS A 105 7.57 -0.77 -14.87
C LYS A 105 7.17 -0.43 -13.44
N LEU A 106 8.03 0.31 -12.73
CA LEU A 106 7.66 0.94 -11.46
C LEU A 106 6.52 1.94 -11.68
N LYS A 107 5.57 1.99 -10.74
CA LYS A 107 4.44 2.93 -10.75
C LYS A 107 4.81 4.17 -9.95
N LYS A 108 4.35 5.36 -10.38
CA LYS A 108 4.55 6.63 -9.65
C LYS A 108 3.37 6.88 -8.72
N ASP A 109 3.64 7.45 -7.56
CA ASP A 109 2.61 7.87 -6.62
C ASP A 109 1.80 9.04 -7.19
N VAL A 110 0.48 9.02 -6.96
CA VAL A 110 -0.45 10.04 -7.43
C VAL A 110 -1.28 10.46 -6.24
N HIS A 111 -0.88 11.56 -5.61
CA HIS A 111 -1.49 12.03 -4.36
C HIS A 111 -3.03 12.17 -4.41
N THR A 112 -3.59 12.42 -5.59
CA THR A 112 -5.04 12.54 -5.82
C THR A 112 -5.78 11.22 -6.01
N ARG A 113 -5.10 10.07 -5.98
CA ARG A 113 -5.71 8.74 -6.12
C ARG A 113 -5.45 7.93 -4.86
N TRP A 114 -6.52 7.64 -4.12
CA TRP A 114 -6.45 7.06 -2.77
C TRP A 114 -5.61 5.77 -2.66
N ASN A 115 -5.53 4.97 -3.74
CA ASN A 115 -4.80 3.70 -3.76
C ASN A 115 -3.38 3.79 -4.37
N SER A 116 -2.89 4.98 -4.74
CA SER A 116 -1.60 5.10 -5.44
C SER A 116 -0.43 4.63 -4.59
N THR A 117 -0.43 4.97 -3.29
CA THR A 117 0.64 4.60 -2.37
C THR A 117 0.72 3.08 -2.20
N TYR A 118 -0.43 2.39 -2.12
CA TYR A 118 -0.48 0.93 -2.15
C TYR A 118 0.14 0.37 -3.43
N PHE A 119 -0.25 0.88 -4.60
CA PHE A 119 0.24 0.36 -5.88
C PHE A 119 1.74 0.60 -6.13
N ILE A 120 2.34 1.65 -5.58
CA ILE A 120 3.80 1.83 -5.68
C ILE A 120 4.55 0.85 -4.78
N ILE A 121 4.03 0.59 -3.57
CA ILE A 121 4.65 -0.31 -2.59
C ILE A 121 4.60 -1.74 -3.14
N ASP A 122 3.41 -2.21 -3.52
CA ASP A 122 3.19 -3.53 -4.11
C ASP A 122 4.10 -3.76 -5.32
N ARG A 123 4.18 -2.77 -6.23
CA ARG A 123 5.04 -2.86 -7.41
C ARG A 123 6.53 -2.87 -7.07
N LEU A 124 6.97 -2.11 -6.06
CA LEU A 124 8.36 -2.12 -5.63
C LEU A 124 8.72 -3.46 -5.01
N ILE A 125 7.86 -4.03 -4.14
CA ILE A 125 8.08 -5.34 -3.52
C ILE A 125 8.21 -6.42 -4.59
N ALA A 126 7.29 -6.45 -5.56
CA ALA A 126 7.31 -7.41 -6.65
C ALA A 126 8.56 -7.33 -7.54
N LEU A 127 9.21 -6.16 -7.62
CA LEU A 127 10.42 -5.93 -8.42
C LEU A 127 11.68 -5.77 -7.57
N SER A 128 11.60 -6.00 -6.25
CA SER A 128 12.65 -5.64 -5.29
C SER A 128 14.00 -6.27 -5.61
N HIS A 129 14.01 -7.53 -6.06
CA HIS A 129 15.22 -8.27 -6.45
C HIS A 129 15.88 -7.70 -7.71
N TYR A 130 15.13 -7.19 -8.67
CA TYR A 130 15.71 -6.50 -9.82
C TYR A 130 16.16 -5.09 -9.47
N VAL A 131 15.35 -4.38 -8.67
CA VAL A 131 15.61 -3.00 -8.25
C VAL A 131 16.93 -2.91 -7.48
N VAL A 132 17.17 -3.80 -6.52
CA VAL A 132 18.43 -3.79 -5.75
C VAL A 132 19.64 -4.00 -6.65
N SER A 133 19.57 -4.89 -7.64
CA SER A 133 20.66 -5.12 -8.59
C SER A 133 20.99 -3.87 -9.41
N VAL A 134 19.99 -3.08 -9.81
CA VAL A 134 20.22 -1.81 -10.54
C VAL A 134 20.79 -0.73 -9.62
N LEU A 135 20.28 -0.62 -8.39
CA LEU A 135 20.77 0.37 -7.42
C LEU A 135 22.25 0.11 -7.06
N LEU A 136 22.63 -1.15 -6.82
CA LEU A 136 24.02 -1.52 -6.49
C LEU A 136 25.01 -1.20 -7.62
N GLN A 137 24.56 -1.09 -8.87
CA GLN A 137 25.40 -0.75 -10.02
C GLN A 137 25.59 0.77 -10.20
N ASN A 138 24.89 1.61 -9.43
CA ASN A 138 24.97 3.06 -9.56
C ASN A 138 25.26 3.74 -8.21
N PRO A 139 26.44 4.38 -8.04
CA PRO A 139 26.85 5.01 -6.77
C PRO A 139 26.02 6.24 -6.38
N TYR A 140 25.33 6.88 -7.34
CA TYR A 140 24.45 8.03 -7.09
C TYR A 140 22.99 7.62 -6.86
N SER A 141 22.72 6.32 -6.78
CA SER A 141 21.38 5.81 -6.56
C SER A 141 20.95 5.95 -5.09
N PRO A 142 19.64 6.10 -4.83
CA PRO A 142 19.16 6.07 -3.45
C PRO A 142 19.38 4.69 -2.82
N PRO A 143 19.61 4.64 -1.49
CA PRO A 143 19.75 3.36 -0.80
C PRO A 143 18.45 2.55 -0.89
N MET A 144 18.61 1.23 -1.08
CA MET A 144 17.48 0.30 -1.05
C MET A 144 16.88 0.22 0.37
N LEU A 145 15.63 -0.22 0.46
CA LEU A 145 15.01 -0.59 1.73
C LEU A 145 15.76 -1.76 2.38
N SER A 146 15.90 -1.73 3.71
CA SER A 146 16.42 -2.86 4.49
C SER A 146 15.43 -4.04 4.50
N GLY A 147 15.89 -5.23 4.88
CA GLY A 147 15.04 -6.41 5.00
C GLY A 147 13.87 -6.21 5.97
N TYR A 148 14.11 -5.52 7.10
CA TYR A 148 13.08 -5.15 8.05
C TYR A 148 12.04 -4.21 7.44
N GLU A 149 12.47 -3.19 6.70
CA GLU A 149 11.55 -2.24 6.07
C GLU A 149 10.71 -2.90 4.96
N LEU A 150 11.27 -3.89 4.25
CA LEU A 150 10.50 -4.70 3.29
C LEU A 150 9.48 -5.60 4.00
N ASP A 151 9.82 -6.13 5.17
CA ASP A 151 8.91 -6.96 5.97
C ASP A 151 7.75 -6.14 6.53
N VAL A 152 8.01 -4.91 6.98
CA VAL A 152 6.98 -3.95 7.42
C VAL A 152 5.97 -3.61 6.31
N LEU A 153 6.38 -3.71 5.03
CA LEU A 153 5.53 -3.38 3.89
C LEU A 153 4.78 -4.59 3.27
N ARG A 154 5.09 -5.81 3.70
CA ARG A 154 4.47 -7.06 3.21
C ARG A 154 3.20 -7.39 3.97
#